data_AF-G9P7Z4-F1
#
_entry.id   AF-G9P7Z4-F1
#
_cell.length_a   1.000
_cell.length_b   1.000
_cell.length_c   1.000
_cell.angle_alpha   90.00
_cell.angle_beta   90.00
_cell.angle_gamma   90.00
#
_symmetry.space_group_name_H-M   'P 1'
#
loop_
_entity.id
_entity.type
_entity.pdbx_description
1 polymer ?
#
loop_
_entity_poly.entity_id
_entity_poly.type
_entity_poly.pdbx_seq_one_letter_code
_entity_poly.pdbx_strand_id
1 'polypeptide(L)'
;KRFKFDDLDIEDHFDNTDPYEAPKAMKSRLDYTGRDLISVLCQHVELAVELGKHLNGRDVLNLCLANRPFYSVVNVYLLSSIRTWIEHRAPEAGRIFHYQLYARHLVDDPQRRTWMALKQGMTTSPTKDSKIRKVPGLKYLQLVLGRDKYCKEILAIMARCGHRMPTTMHHSLLRLWLLMDISTSHQRQAMLRMTHLFKDVDLYNMQMFIIKLGMLFNDPVYGPCKYDLVQLMLGQKGLYKLWQLLTRKKFNKLSDILELKLRYDFDFFSEGGYWLENLLSHIQGIPFQEIGQQHKEGWGAGRAHLLRPDEVIPIEAVRRGLHLDEHLSQMMVWGYFDWRTGENIVPSMEEMYIEDEDDALANVDTLEHWKPRHVLKKRWDDLTPEQQDEILSDEEDERLRAQAWCGNSDDDAGSLDGASDSGSDKSFDLDEEINRGFIVP
;
A
#
# COMPACT_ATOMS: atom_id res chain seq x y z
N LYS A 1 65.08 13.99 -31.69
CA LYS A 1 65.48 15.40 -31.96
C LYS A 1 64.20 16.16 -32.28
N ARG A 2 63.79 17.12 -31.45
CA ARG A 2 62.60 17.94 -31.73
C ARG A 2 62.92 18.92 -32.87
N PHE A 3 62.00 19.09 -33.80
CA PHE A 3 62.13 20.07 -34.87
C PHE A 3 61.87 21.45 -34.26
N LYS A 4 62.80 22.39 -34.42
CA LYS A 4 62.63 23.77 -33.97
C LYS A 4 62.04 24.57 -35.12
N PHE A 5 60.90 25.20 -34.89
CA PHE A 5 60.31 26.16 -35.81
C PHE A 5 60.99 27.52 -35.60
N ASP A 6 61.20 28.28 -36.68
CA ASP A 6 61.62 29.68 -36.59
C ASP A 6 60.41 30.56 -36.25
N ASP A 7 60.65 31.73 -35.65
CA ASP A 7 59.59 32.60 -35.10
C ASP A 7 58.54 33.02 -36.16
N LEU A 8 58.94 33.11 -37.44
CA LEU A 8 58.04 33.40 -38.56
C LEU A 8 57.09 32.23 -38.88
N ASP A 9 57.55 30.98 -38.73
CA ASP A 9 56.72 29.79 -38.98
C ASP A 9 55.67 29.58 -37.88
N ILE A 10 55.95 30.07 -36.66
CA ILE A 10 55.02 30.02 -35.52
C ILE A 10 53.89 31.04 -35.69
N GLU A 11 54.19 32.20 -36.26
CA GLU A 11 53.22 33.27 -36.47
C GLU A 11 52.26 32.93 -37.64
N ASP A 12 52.78 32.44 -38.76
CA ASP A 12 51.96 32.11 -39.95
C ASP A 12 51.07 30.87 -39.77
N HIS A 13 51.50 29.88 -38.98
CA HIS A 13 50.81 28.59 -38.88
C HIS A 13 50.13 28.30 -37.54
N PHE A 14 50.53 28.99 -36.46
CA PHE A 14 50.06 28.67 -35.11
C PHE A 14 49.62 29.91 -34.31
N ASP A 15 49.39 31.06 -34.96
CA ASP A 15 48.89 32.30 -34.34
C ASP A 15 49.66 32.66 -33.04
N ASN A 16 51.00 32.61 -33.09
CA ASN A 16 51.90 32.86 -31.95
C ASN A 16 51.71 31.91 -30.74
N THR A 17 51.13 30.73 -30.96
CA THR A 17 50.96 29.69 -29.92
C THR A 17 51.94 28.55 -30.18
N ASP A 18 52.86 28.26 -29.24
CA ASP A 18 53.85 27.20 -29.43
C ASP A 18 53.15 25.82 -29.50
N PRO A 19 53.26 25.07 -30.63
CA PRO A 19 52.61 23.77 -30.79
C PRO A 19 53.16 22.68 -29.84
N TYR A 20 54.28 22.94 -29.15
CA TYR A 20 54.83 22.06 -28.12
C TYR A 20 54.48 22.47 -26.68
N GLU A 21 53.77 23.58 -26.48
CA GLU A 21 53.15 23.88 -25.18
C GLU A 21 51.97 22.92 -24.97
N ALA A 22 52.17 21.92 -24.11
CA ALA A 22 51.07 21.09 -23.65
C ALA A 22 49.99 21.99 -23.05
N PRO A 23 48.69 21.82 -23.42
CA PRO A 23 47.63 22.63 -22.86
C PRO A 23 47.73 22.49 -21.35
N LYS A 24 47.88 23.62 -20.64
CA LYS A 24 47.85 23.64 -19.17
C LYS A 24 46.63 22.83 -18.77
N ALA A 25 46.87 21.62 -18.26
CA ALA A 25 45.81 20.74 -17.82
C ALA A 25 44.91 21.60 -16.95
N MET A 26 43.68 21.83 -17.44
CA MET A 26 42.65 22.49 -16.67
C MET A 26 42.40 21.50 -15.54
N LYS A 27 43.19 21.61 -14.47
CA LYS A 27 43.02 20.85 -13.26
C LYS A 27 41.60 21.19 -12.85
N SER A 28 40.68 20.25 -13.05
CA SER A 28 39.42 20.24 -12.35
C SER A 28 39.80 20.24 -10.88
N ARG A 29 39.96 21.44 -10.31
CA ARG A 29 40.02 21.65 -8.87
C ARG A 29 38.62 21.35 -8.37
N LEU A 30 38.31 20.06 -8.28
CA LEU A 30 37.52 19.58 -7.17
C LEU A 30 38.40 19.82 -5.94
N ASP A 31 38.40 21.07 -5.46
CA ASP A 31 38.88 21.41 -4.13
C ASP A 31 37.97 20.61 -3.18
N TYR A 32 38.36 19.38 -2.87
CA TYR A 32 37.68 18.43 -1.98
C TYR A 32 37.90 18.85 -0.52
N THR A 33 37.76 20.15 -0.24
CA THR A 33 37.87 20.72 1.09
C THR A 33 36.54 20.50 1.83
N GLY A 34 36.35 19.27 2.33
CA GLY A 34 35.31 18.95 3.32
C GLY A 34 33.86 19.17 2.88
N ARG A 35 33.57 19.22 1.57
CA ARG A 35 32.18 19.30 1.09
C ARG A 35 31.52 17.93 1.15
N ASP A 36 30.40 17.86 1.87
CA ASP A 36 29.50 16.72 1.88
C ASP A 36 29.12 16.29 0.45
N LEU A 37 29.27 15.01 0.15
CA LEU A 37 29.02 14.41 -1.18
C LEU A 37 27.62 14.75 -1.69
N ILE A 38 26.61 14.70 -0.80
CA ILE A 38 25.23 14.99 -1.17
C ILE A 38 25.09 16.45 -1.60
N SER A 39 25.77 17.35 -0.89
CA SER A 39 25.79 18.78 -1.23
C SER A 39 26.44 19.05 -2.59
N VAL A 40 27.40 18.23 -3.02
CA VAL A 40 27.99 18.29 -4.38
C VAL A 40 27.02 17.76 -5.43
N LEU A 41 26.36 16.62 -5.17
CA LEU A 41 25.33 16.08 -6.07
C LEU A 41 24.19 17.08 -6.30
N CYS A 42 23.79 17.81 -5.26
CA CYS A 42 22.73 18.83 -5.33
C CYS A 42 23.10 20.05 -6.19
N GLN A 43 24.35 20.22 -6.63
CA GLN A 43 24.69 21.25 -7.62
C GLN A 43 24.04 20.96 -8.98
N HIS A 44 23.74 19.69 -9.26
CA HIS A 44 23.03 19.26 -10.45
C HIS A 44 21.61 18.82 -10.07
N VAL A 45 20.61 19.55 -10.57
CA VAL A 45 19.19 19.32 -10.25
C VAL A 45 18.76 17.89 -10.61
N GLU A 46 19.23 17.39 -11.76
CA GLU A 46 18.93 16.04 -12.24
C GLU A 46 19.39 14.98 -11.23
N LEU A 47 20.64 15.06 -10.77
CA LEU A 47 21.18 14.12 -9.78
C LEU A 47 20.43 14.18 -8.45
N ALA A 48 20.02 15.37 -8.00
CA ALA A 48 19.21 15.51 -6.80
C ALA A 48 17.81 14.86 -6.96
N VAL A 49 17.19 15.00 -8.13
CA VAL A 49 15.90 14.37 -8.42
C VAL A 49 16.04 12.85 -8.55
N GLU A 50 17.07 12.36 -9.23
CA GLU A 50 17.39 10.93 -9.33
C GLU A 50 17.64 10.31 -7.96
N LEU A 51 18.42 10.97 -7.09
CA LEU A 51 18.64 10.54 -5.72
C LEU A 51 17.31 10.34 -4.98
N GLY A 52 16.39 11.29 -5.11
CA GLY A 52 15.07 11.20 -4.49
C GLY A 52 14.17 10.08 -5.03
N LYS A 53 14.44 9.50 -6.21
CA LYS A 53 13.69 8.36 -6.74
C LYS A 53 13.95 7.06 -5.96
N HIS A 54 15.16 6.92 -5.42
CA HIS A 54 15.61 5.71 -4.71
C HIS A 54 15.46 5.80 -3.20
N LEU A 55 14.99 6.93 -2.67
CA LEU A 55 14.78 7.13 -1.25
C LEU A 55 13.32 6.90 -0.85
N ASN A 56 13.09 6.26 0.29
CA ASN A 56 11.75 6.12 0.87
C ASN A 56 11.18 7.47 1.31
N GLY A 57 9.84 7.56 1.43
CA GLY A 57 9.19 8.84 1.75
C GLY A 57 9.69 9.47 3.05
N ARG A 58 10.03 8.64 4.05
CA ARG A 58 10.65 9.06 5.31
C ARG A 58 12.07 9.60 5.07
N ASP A 59 12.88 8.90 4.29
CA ASP A 59 14.27 9.27 4.02
C ASP A 59 14.39 10.53 3.17
N VAL A 60 13.49 10.73 2.20
CA VAL A 60 13.40 11.99 1.44
C VAL A 60 13.16 13.16 2.40
N LEU A 61 12.25 12.99 3.37
CA LEU A 61 11.94 14.04 4.35
C LEU A 61 13.13 14.26 5.30
N ASN A 62 13.73 13.19 5.81
CA ASN A 62 14.94 13.27 6.65
C ASN A 62 16.07 13.98 5.91
N LEU A 63 16.24 13.69 4.62
CA LEU A 63 17.25 14.34 3.78
C LEU A 63 16.94 15.82 3.52
N CYS A 64 15.68 16.17 3.29
CA CYS A 64 15.25 17.57 3.22
C CYS A 64 15.51 18.32 4.53
N LEU A 65 15.39 17.66 5.69
CA LEU A 65 15.66 18.27 6.99
C LEU A 65 17.16 18.39 7.27
N ALA A 66 17.95 17.38 6.92
CA ALA A 66 19.39 17.32 7.20
C ALA A 66 20.24 18.15 6.22
N ASN A 67 19.87 18.18 4.93
CA ASN A 67 20.67 18.81 3.87
C ASN A 67 19.93 20.00 3.23
N ARG A 68 20.35 21.22 3.58
CA ARG A 68 19.77 22.47 3.03
C ARG A 68 19.92 22.61 1.52
N PRO A 69 21.07 22.30 0.89
CA PRO A 69 21.20 22.28 -0.58
C PRO A 69 20.15 21.42 -1.27
N PHE A 70 19.94 20.20 -0.79
CA PHE A 70 18.93 19.27 -1.32
C PHE A 70 17.53 19.86 -1.21
N TYR A 71 17.16 20.35 -0.04
CA TYR A 71 15.86 21.01 0.15
C TYR A 71 15.68 22.20 -0.77
N SER A 72 16.70 23.05 -0.95
CA SER A 72 16.63 24.21 -1.84
C SER A 72 16.33 23.80 -3.28
N VAL A 73 17.04 22.80 -3.81
CA VAL A 73 16.83 22.28 -5.17
C VAL A 73 15.43 21.72 -5.35
N VAL A 74 15.00 20.86 -4.43
CA VAL A 74 13.66 20.27 -4.44
C VAL A 74 12.59 21.36 -4.34
N ASN A 75 12.79 22.38 -3.50
CA ASN A 75 11.82 23.46 -3.31
C ASN A 75 11.66 24.32 -4.58
N VAL A 76 12.74 24.58 -5.33
CA VAL A 76 12.67 25.30 -6.62
C VAL A 76 11.86 24.50 -7.66
N TYR A 77 12.07 23.18 -7.71
CA TYR A 77 11.50 22.27 -8.70
C TYR A 77 10.42 21.34 -8.15
N LEU A 78 9.70 21.78 -7.11
CA LEU A 78 8.85 20.94 -6.28
C LEU A 78 7.82 20.11 -7.07
N LEU A 79 7.12 20.77 -8.01
CA LEU A 79 6.13 20.10 -8.87
C LEU A 79 6.75 19.00 -9.73
N SER A 80 7.88 19.27 -10.37
CA SER A 80 8.55 18.29 -11.24
C SER A 80 9.17 17.18 -10.42
N SER A 81 9.89 17.49 -9.34
CA SER A 81 10.51 16.49 -8.47
C SER A 81 9.47 15.50 -7.92
N ILE A 82 8.35 16.00 -7.38
CA ILE A 82 7.29 15.14 -6.84
C ILE A 82 6.63 14.30 -7.92
N ARG A 83 6.35 14.86 -9.10
CA ARG A 83 5.78 14.08 -10.22
C ARG A 83 6.73 12.96 -10.65
N THR A 84 8.00 13.27 -10.84
CA THR A 84 9.02 12.30 -11.24
C THR A 84 9.17 11.19 -10.18
N TRP A 85 9.15 11.53 -8.89
CA TRP A 85 9.24 10.54 -7.83
C TRP A 85 8.01 9.63 -7.74
N ILE A 86 6.82 10.17 -7.97
CA ILE A 86 5.57 9.39 -8.02
C ILE A 86 5.55 8.49 -9.26
N GLU A 87 5.92 9.02 -10.42
CA GLU A 87 5.93 8.27 -11.68
C GLU A 87 6.93 7.10 -11.64
N HIS A 88 8.05 7.27 -10.93
CA HIS A 88 9.02 6.19 -10.73
C HIS A 88 8.52 5.11 -9.75
N ARG A 89 7.92 5.48 -8.61
CA ARG A 89 7.61 4.53 -7.52
C ARG A 89 6.19 3.98 -7.53
N ALA A 90 5.23 4.83 -7.87
CA ALA A 90 3.81 4.55 -7.77
C ALA A 90 3.06 5.16 -8.97
N PRO A 91 3.38 4.76 -10.22
CA PRO A 91 2.82 5.36 -11.42
C PRO A 91 1.29 5.25 -11.47
N GLU A 92 0.74 4.15 -10.98
CA GLU A 92 -0.69 3.87 -10.97
C GLU A 92 -1.43 4.77 -9.99
N ALA A 93 -0.96 4.85 -8.74
CA ALA A 93 -1.51 5.71 -7.71
C ALA A 93 -1.41 7.20 -8.13
N GLY A 94 -0.31 7.59 -8.79
CA GLY A 94 -0.12 8.94 -9.32
C GLY A 94 -1.15 9.35 -10.39
N ARG A 95 -1.61 8.40 -11.21
CA ARG A 95 -2.65 8.62 -12.22
C ARG A 95 -4.04 8.73 -11.61
N ILE A 96 -4.33 7.92 -10.58
CA ILE A 96 -5.65 7.86 -9.94
C ILE A 96 -5.85 9.04 -8.98
N PHE A 97 -4.86 9.32 -8.12
CA PHE A 97 -4.96 10.33 -7.08
C PHE A 97 -4.47 11.70 -7.52
N HIS A 98 -5.11 12.30 -8.52
CA HIS A 98 -4.67 13.58 -9.05
C HIS A 98 -4.64 14.68 -7.98
N TYR A 99 -3.53 15.42 -7.89
CA TYR A 99 -3.28 16.44 -6.85
C TYR A 99 -4.37 17.52 -6.71
N GLN A 100 -5.10 17.82 -7.78
CA GLN A 100 -6.21 18.78 -7.74
C GLN A 100 -7.37 18.33 -6.84
N LEU A 101 -7.56 17.02 -6.66
CA LEU A 101 -8.56 16.46 -5.75
C LEU A 101 -8.16 16.67 -4.27
N TYR A 102 -6.89 16.98 -4.02
CA TYR A 102 -6.29 17.02 -2.69
C TYR A 102 -5.78 18.42 -2.33
N ALA A 103 -6.63 19.44 -2.53
CA ALA A 103 -6.29 20.85 -2.30
C ALA A 103 -5.63 21.14 -0.94
N ARG A 104 -6.02 20.41 0.12
CA ARG A 104 -5.45 20.51 1.48
C ARG A 104 -3.97 20.11 1.59
N HIS A 105 -3.43 19.37 0.63
CA HIS A 105 -2.04 18.92 0.61
C HIS A 105 -1.18 19.70 -0.39
N LEU A 106 -1.77 20.71 -1.04
CA LEU A 106 -1.05 21.59 -1.96
C LEU A 106 -0.44 22.76 -1.21
N VAL A 107 0.72 23.19 -1.69
CA VAL A 107 1.44 24.35 -1.19
C VAL A 107 1.48 25.39 -2.31
N ASP A 108 1.53 26.67 -1.96
CA ASP A 108 1.79 27.71 -2.94
C ASP A 108 3.17 27.47 -3.58
N ASP A 109 3.28 27.66 -4.90
CA ASP A 109 4.54 27.42 -5.60
C ASP A 109 5.67 28.23 -4.94
N PRO A 110 6.76 27.59 -4.50
CA PRO A 110 7.89 28.28 -3.86
C PRO A 110 8.51 29.36 -4.76
N GLN A 111 8.42 29.18 -6.08
CA GLN A 111 8.85 30.16 -7.08
C GLN A 111 7.81 31.24 -7.38
N ARG A 112 6.67 31.23 -6.67
CA ARG A 112 5.53 32.15 -6.81
C ARG A 112 4.99 32.25 -8.24
N ARG A 113 5.20 31.23 -9.07
CA ARG A 113 4.71 31.18 -10.46
C ARG A 113 3.19 31.19 -10.52
N THR A 114 2.63 31.78 -11.56
CA THR A 114 1.18 31.79 -11.81
C THR A 114 0.83 30.88 -13.00
N TRP A 115 -0.42 30.42 -13.07
CA TRP A 115 -0.89 29.61 -14.21
C TRP A 115 -0.87 30.38 -15.54
N MET A 116 -1.07 31.70 -15.50
CA MET A 116 -1.02 32.56 -16.69
C MET A 116 0.40 32.69 -17.23
N ALA A 117 1.39 32.91 -16.35
CA ALA A 117 2.79 32.99 -16.73
C ALA A 117 3.28 31.70 -17.41
N LEU A 118 2.88 30.52 -16.89
CA LEU A 118 3.23 29.23 -17.50
C LEU A 118 2.62 29.05 -18.89
N LYS A 119 1.34 29.41 -19.08
CA LYS A 119 0.66 29.29 -20.38
C LYS A 119 1.25 30.21 -21.45
N GLN A 120 1.88 31.30 -21.05
CA GLN A 120 2.52 32.28 -21.93
C GLN A 120 4.04 32.08 -22.06
N GLY A 121 4.61 31.02 -21.45
CA GLY A 121 6.05 30.79 -21.44
C GLY A 121 6.87 31.85 -20.69
N MET A 122 6.21 32.70 -19.88
CA MET A 122 6.85 33.77 -19.13
C MET A 122 7.28 33.27 -17.74
N THR A 123 8.49 33.63 -17.33
CA THR A 123 9.04 33.38 -15.98
C THR A 123 8.80 34.54 -15.01
N THR A 124 7.99 35.53 -15.41
CA THR A 124 7.83 36.78 -14.67
C THR A 124 7.11 36.59 -13.34
N SER A 125 7.59 37.36 -12.34
CA SER A 125 6.96 37.44 -11.01
C SER A 125 5.51 37.88 -11.14
N PRO A 126 4.58 37.32 -10.33
CA PRO A 126 3.19 37.75 -10.30
C PRO A 126 3.08 39.27 -10.11
N THR A 127 2.22 39.92 -10.90
CA THR A 127 1.63 41.21 -10.52
C THR A 127 0.87 41.01 -9.20
N LYS A 128 0.78 42.05 -8.35
CA LYS A 128 0.21 41.97 -6.98
C LYS A 128 -1.16 41.28 -6.90
N ASP A 129 -1.94 41.26 -7.98
CA ASP A 129 -3.29 40.69 -8.03
C ASP A 129 -3.36 39.26 -8.62
N SER A 130 -2.25 38.69 -9.07
CA SER A 130 -2.25 37.38 -9.73
C SER A 130 -2.12 36.23 -8.71
N LYS A 131 -3.11 35.34 -8.71
CA LYS A 131 -3.17 34.17 -7.81
C LYS A 131 -1.99 33.23 -8.09
N ILE A 132 -1.15 33.03 -7.07
CA ILE A 132 -0.06 32.05 -7.09
C ILE A 132 -0.63 30.66 -7.33
N ARG A 133 0.02 29.87 -8.20
CA ARG A 133 -0.44 28.51 -8.46
C ARG A 133 -0.14 27.61 -7.26
N LYS A 134 -1.05 26.68 -6.98
CA LYS A 134 -0.86 25.63 -5.98
C LYS A 134 -0.23 24.39 -6.62
N VAL A 135 0.82 23.87 -6.00
CA VAL A 135 1.60 22.70 -6.46
C VAL A 135 1.55 21.59 -5.39
N PRO A 136 1.66 20.31 -5.78
CA PRO A 136 1.80 19.23 -4.81
C PRO A 136 3.06 19.47 -3.97
N GLY A 137 2.93 19.32 -2.64
CA GLY A 137 4.06 19.33 -1.71
C GLY A 137 4.41 17.94 -1.20
N LEU A 138 5.38 17.86 -0.27
CA LEU A 138 5.81 16.59 0.32
C LEU A 138 4.67 15.82 1.02
N LYS A 139 3.66 16.54 1.58
CA LYS A 139 2.46 15.91 2.14
C LYS A 139 1.63 15.16 1.10
N TYR A 140 1.55 15.70 -0.12
CA TYR A 140 0.88 15.02 -1.22
C TYR A 140 1.68 13.80 -1.70
N LEU A 141 3.01 13.92 -1.78
CA LEU A 141 3.90 12.79 -2.07
C LEU A 141 3.67 11.65 -1.06
N GLN A 142 3.68 11.97 0.23
CA GLN A 142 3.41 11.00 1.30
C GLN A 142 2.03 10.36 1.18
N LEU A 143 1.00 11.14 0.82
CA LEU A 143 -0.35 10.62 0.61
C LEU A 143 -0.40 9.59 -0.50
N VAL A 144 0.20 9.88 -1.67
CA VAL A 144 0.13 9.00 -2.83
C VAL A 144 0.94 7.73 -2.60
N LEU A 145 2.19 7.87 -2.14
CA LEU A 145 3.05 6.71 -1.86
C LEU A 145 2.50 5.85 -0.73
N GLY A 146 1.95 6.48 0.32
CA GLY A 146 1.32 5.73 1.41
C GLY A 146 0.14 4.90 0.91
N ARG A 147 -0.73 5.46 0.07
CA ARG A 147 -1.89 4.73 -0.48
C ARG A 147 -1.48 3.57 -1.38
N ASP A 148 -0.47 3.76 -2.21
CA ASP A 148 0.11 2.69 -3.04
C ASP A 148 0.65 1.56 -2.16
N LYS A 149 1.48 1.90 -1.17
CA LYS A 149 2.00 0.97 -0.17
C LYS A 149 0.89 0.20 0.55
N TYR A 150 -0.08 0.89 1.13
CA TYR A 150 -1.17 0.25 1.88
C TYR A 150 -2.01 -0.68 1.01
N CYS A 151 -2.24 -0.33 -0.26
CA CYS A 151 -2.97 -1.22 -1.18
C CYS A 151 -2.18 -2.49 -1.47
N LYS A 152 -0.87 -2.39 -1.72
CA LYS A 152 0.02 -3.56 -1.92
C LYS A 152 0.06 -4.44 -0.68
N GLU A 153 0.21 -3.85 0.51
CA GLU A 153 0.25 -4.58 1.76
C GLU A 153 -1.08 -5.26 2.11
N ILE A 154 -2.23 -4.62 1.83
CA ILE A 154 -3.54 -5.27 1.96
C ILE A 154 -3.56 -6.53 1.08
N LEU A 155 -3.14 -6.44 -0.18
CA LEU A 155 -3.13 -7.59 -1.09
C LEU A 155 -2.13 -8.66 -0.65
N ALA A 156 -0.99 -8.27 -0.11
CA ALA A 156 0.00 -9.20 0.41
C ALA A 156 -0.49 -9.94 1.64
N ILE A 157 -1.19 -9.28 2.57
CA ILE A 157 -1.82 -9.93 3.71
C ILE A 157 -2.93 -10.88 3.23
N MET A 158 -3.78 -10.45 2.30
CA MET A 158 -4.80 -11.33 1.73
C MET A 158 -4.17 -12.57 1.10
N ALA A 159 -3.09 -12.42 0.33
CA ALA A 159 -2.35 -13.54 -0.27
C ALA A 159 -1.72 -14.46 0.78
N ARG A 160 -1.11 -13.89 1.84
CA ARG A 160 -0.54 -14.64 2.97
C ARG A 160 -1.58 -15.42 3.76
N CYS A 161 -2.83 -14.95 3.82
CA CYS A 161 -3.96 -15.70 4.38
C CYS A 161 -4.62 -16.66 3.36
N GLY A 162 -4.01 -16.90 2.20
CA GLY A 162 -4.53 -17.80 1.16
C GLY A 162 -5.60 -17.19 0.24
N HIS A 163 -6.02 -15.94 0.47
CA HIS A 163 -6.97 -15.23 -0.39
C HIS A 163 -6.28 -14.51 -1.55
N ARG A 164 -5.85 -15.27 -2.55
CA ARG A 164 -5.24 -14.70 -3.76
C ARG A 164 -6.20 -13.80 -4.53
N MET A 165 -5.64 -12.82 -5.24
CA MET A 165 -6.37 -11.83 -6.04
C MET A 165 -5.78 -11.71 -7.46
N PRO A 166 -6.56 -11.28 -8.48
CA PRO A 166 -6.04 -11.03 -9.82
C PRO A 166 -4.94 -9.97 -9.84
N THR A 167 -4.03 -10.04 -10.82
CA THR A 167 -2.93 -9.06 -10.97
C THR A 167 -3.42 -7.63 -11.17
N THR A 168 -4.62 -7.45 -11.73
CA THR A 168 -5.26 -6.14 -11.93
C THR A 168 -5.91 -5.57 -10.66
N MET A 169 -5.94 -6.34 -9.56
CA MET A 169 -6.60 -5.95 -8.31
C MET A 169 -5.99 -4.69 -7.69
N HIS A 170 -4.67 -4.52 -7.77
CA HIS A 170 -4.00 -3.33 -7.22
C HIS A 170 -4.59 -2.03 -7.79
N HIS A 171 -4.77 -1.97 -9.12
CA HIS A 171 -5.43 -0.84 -9.77
C HIS A 171 -6.87 -0.63 -9.28
N SER A 172 -7.63 -1.70 -9.18
CA SER A 172 -9.03 -1.65 -8.74
C SER A 172 -9.13 -1.21 -7.27
N LEU A 173 -8.19 -1.60 -6.41
CA LEU A 173 -8.14 -1.22 -5.01
C LEU A 173 -7.79 0.28 -4.83
N LEU A 174 -6.88 0.82 -5.65
CA LEU A 174 -6.60 2.26 -5.69
C LEU A 174 -7.83 3.07 -6.12
N ARG A 175 -8.58 2.59 -7.12
CA ARG A 175 -9.86 3.19 -7.55
C ARG A 175 -10.93 3.09 -6.47
N LEU A 176 -11.00 1.97 -5.76
CA LEU A 176 -11.90 1.78 -4.63
C LEU A 176 -11.58 2.79 -3.52
N TRP A 177 -10.30 3.01 -3.22
CA TRP A 177 -9.88 4.05 -2.28
C TRP A 177 -10.37 5.44 -2.73
N LEU A 178 -10.20 5.78 -4.01
CA LEU A 178 -10.69 7.05 -4.55
C LEU A 178 -12.23 7.18 -4.40
N LEU A 179 -12.99 6.09 -4.60
CA LEU A 179 -14.43 6.07 -4.38
C LEU A 179 -14.79 6.36 -2.92
N MET A 180 -14.04 5.77 -1.99
CA MET A 180 -14.24 5.99 -0.55
C MET A 180 -13.86 7.41 -0.10
N ASP A 181 -13.00 8.12 -0.85
CA ASP A 181 -12.67 9.53 -0.62
C ASP A 181 -13.82 10.48 -1.01
N ILE A 182 -14.85 10.01 -1.74
CA ILE A 182 -16.01 10.82 -2.10
C ILE A 182 -17.02 10.85 -0.96
N SER A 183 -17.53 12.05 -0.67
CA SER A 183 -18.34 12.35 0.50
C SER A 183 -19.85 12.25 0.28
N THR A 184 -20.32 12.10 -0.95
CA THR A 184 -21.76 12.04 -1.27
C THR A 184 -22.09 10.80 -2.08
N SER A 185 -23.25 10.21 -1.81
CA SER A 185 -23.74 9.00 -2.48
C SER A 185 -23.97 9.26 -3.97
N HIS A 186 -24.50 10.43 -4.31
CA HIS A 186 -24.73 10.82 -5.70
C HIS A 186 -23.42 10.91 -6.49
N GLN A 187 -22.36 11.52 -5.94
CA GLN A 187 -21.07 11.60 -6.63
C GLN A 187 -20.39 10.23 -6.73
N ARG A 188 -20.53 9.35 -5.74
CA ARG A 188 -20.04 7.96 -5.82
C ARG A 188 -20.66 7.22 -6.99
N GLN A 189 -21.99 7.29 -7.12
CA GLN A 189 -22.71 6.71 -8.26
C GLN A 189 -22.30 7.35 -9.59
N ALA A 190 -22.21 8.68 -9.65
CA ALA A 190 -21.81 9.38 -10.87
C ALA A 190 -20.39 9.00 -11.32
N MET A 191 -19.46 8.85 -10.37
CA MET A 191 -18.09 8.42 -10.66
C MET A 191 -18.06 6.97 -11.15
N LEU A 192 -18.85 6.08 -10.53
CA LEU A 192 -18.95 4.69 -10.98
C LEU A 192 -19.55 4.56 -12.38
N ARG A 193 -20.44 5.45 -12.81
CA ARG A 193 -20.95 5.46 -14.20
C ARG A 193 -19.89 5.84 -15.24
N MET A 194 -18.77 6.44 -14.83
CA MET A 194 -17.70 6.83 -15.73
C MET A 194 -16.85 5.60 -16.11
N THR A 195 -17.21 4.95 -17.21
CA THR A 195 -16.55 3.70 -17.70
C THR A 195 -15.06 3.85 -18.01
N HIS A 196 -14.61 5.07 -18.34
CA HIS A 196 -13.19 5.36 -18.54
C HIS A 196 -12.39 5.34 -17.23
N LEU A 197 -13.06 5.62 -16.10
CA LEU A 197 -12.45 5.61 -14.78
C LEU A 197 -12.65 4.27 -14.07
N PHE A 198 -13.85 3.67 -14.15
CA PHE A 198 -14.19 2.37 -13.59
C PHE A 198 -14.60 1.42 -14.71
N LYS A 199 -13.70 0.50 -15.10
CA LYS A 199 -14.00 -0.54 -16.09
C LYS A 199 -14.80 -1.67 -15.45
N ASP A 200 -15.41 -2.52 -16.27
CA ASP A 200 -16.19 -3.67 -15.77
C ASP A 200 -15.32 -4.64 -14.96
N VAL A 201 -14.06 -4.81 -15.39
CA VAL A 201 -13.04 -5.58 -14.64
C VAL A 201 -12.79 -4.99 -13.25
N ASP A 202 -12.85 -3.66 -13.10
CA ASP A 202 -12.66 -3.03 -11.79
C ASP A 202 -13.83 -3.35 -10.86
N LEU A 203 -15.06 -3.33 -11.35
CA LEU A 203 -16.24 -3.69 -10.55
C LEU A 203 -16.21 -5.15 -10.13
N TYR A 204 -15.81 -6.04 -11.05
CA TYR A 204 -15.64 -7.46 -10.78
C TYR A 204 -14.59 -7.70 -9.69
N ASN A 205 -13.42 -7.08 -9.83
CA ASN A 205 -12.33 -7.16 -8.87
C ASN A 205 -12.75 -6.61 -7.49
N MET A 206 -13.41 -5.45 -7.44
CA MET A 206 -13.86 -4.88 -6.17
C MET A 206 -14.90 -5.78 -5.49
N GLN A 207 -15.82 -6.38 -6.24
CA GLN A 207 -16.78 -7.34 -5.68
C GLN A 207 -16.07 -8.58 -5.13
N MET A 208 -15.14 -9.16 -5.89
CA MET A 208 -14.32 -10.30 -5.44
C MET A 208 -13.54 -9.97 -4.17
N PHE A 209 -12.95 -8.78 -4.10
CA PHE A 209 -12.24 -8.29 -2.92
C PHE A 209 -13.14 -8.27 -1.68
N ILE A 210 -14.36 -7.74 -1.81
CA ILE A 210 -15.33 -7.67 -0.69
C ILE A 210 -15.73 -9.06 -0.21
N ILE A 211 -15.95 -10.01 -1.13
CA ILE A 211 -16.31 -11.40 -0.80
C ILE A 211 -15.17 -12.08 -0.03
N LYS A 212 -13.95 -12.03 -0.58
CA LYS A 212 -12.76 -12.64 0.06
C LYS A 212 -12.41 -11.96 1.37
N LEU A 213 -12.64 -10.65 1.50
CA LEU A 213 -12.49 -9.96 2.78
C LEU A 213 -13.51 -10.46 3.82
N GLY A 214 -14.74 -10.75 3.38
CA GLY A 214 -15.74 -11.42 4.21
C GLY A 214 -15.30 -12.82 4.65
N MET A 215 -14.68 -13.60 3.76
CA MET A 215 -14.10 -14.90 4.08
C MET A 215 -12.90 -14.78 5.03
N LEU A 216 -12.08 -13.73 4.92
CA LEU A 216 -10.97 -13.53 5.87
C LEU A 216 -11.45 -13.23 7.29
N PHE A 217 -12.56 -12.48 7.42
CA PHE A 217 -13.11 -12.10 8.72
C PHE A 217 -14.03 -13.13 9.35
N ASN A 218 -14.41 -14.17 8.61
CA ASN A 218 -15.30 -15.21 9.09
C ASN A 218 -14.65 -16.57 8.85
N ASP A 219 -14.56 -17.37 9.90
CA ASP A 219 -14.27 -18.79 9.72
C ASP A 219 -15.38 -19.42 8.83
N PRO A 220 -15.02 -20.06 7.71
CA PRO A 220 -15.99 -20.68 6.81
C PRO A 220 -16.74 -21.86 7.44
N VAL A 221 -16.23 -22.46 8.51
CA VAL A 221 -16.80 -23.65 9.16
C VAL A 221 -17.59 -23.29 10.42
N TYR A 222 -17.03 -22.51 11.35
CA TYR A 222 -17.67 -22.20 12.63
C TYR A 222 -17.97 -20.71 12.84
N GLY A 223 -17.66 -19.87 11.86
CA GLY A 223 -17.81 -18.42 11.98
C GLY A 223 -19.28 -17.97 12.04
N PRO A 224 -19.55 -16.78 12.59
CA PRO A 224 -20.91 -16.25 12.68
C PRO A 224 -21.50 -15.85 11.32
N CYS A 225 -20.74 -15.97 10.23
CA CYS A 225 -21.07 -15.56 8.86
C CYS A 225 -21.63 -14.13 8.78
N LYS A 226 -21.04 -13.19 9.53
CA LYS A 226 -21.49 -11.79 9.59
C LYS A 226 -20.56 -10.87 8.80
N TYR A 227 -21.16 -9.92 8.10
CA TYR A 227 -20.44 -8.91 7.32
C TYR A 227 -20.22 -7.59 8.08
N ASP A 228 -20.55 -7.53 9.37
CA ASP A 228 -20.51 -6.30 10.17
C ASP A 228 -19.14 -5.63 10.15
N LEU A 229 -18.05 -6.43 10.25
CA LEU A 229 -16.70 -5.89 10.24
C LEU A 229 -16.29 -5.39 8.84
N VAL A 230 -16.70 -6.09 7.78
CA VAL A 230 -16.50 -5.64 6.39
C VAL A 230 -17.21 -4.31 6.17
N GLN A 231 -18.49 -4.24 6.53
CA GLN A 231 -19.31 -3.02 6.40
C GLN A 231 -18.71 -1.87 7.22
N LEU A 232 -18.28 -2.14 8.45
CA LEU A 232 -17.67 -1.13 9.30
C LEU A 232 -16.40 -0.57 8.67
N MET A 233 -15.53 -1.43 8.11
CA MET A 233 -14.27 -1.01 7.49
C MET A 233 -14.47 -0.28 6.16
N LEU A 234 -15.39 -0.77 5.31
CA LEU A 234 -15.74 -0.13 4.04
C LEU A 234 -16.59 1.14 4.21
N GLY A 235 -17.21 1.33 5.37
CA GLY A 235 -17.89 2.56 5.77
C GLY A 235 -16.94 3.71 6.13
N GLN A 236 -15.65 3.43 6.33
CA GLN A 236 -14.67 4.43 6.71
C GLN A 236 -14.19 5.28 5.53
N LYS A 237 -13.50 6.38 5.85
CA LYS A 237 -12.84 7.21 4.84
C LYS A 237 -11.54 6.55 4.36
N GLY A 238 -11.60 5.93 3.18
CA GLY A 238 -10.47 5.23 2.56
C GLY A 238 -10.14 3.90 3.24
N LEU A 239 -9.14 3.18 2.72
CA LEU A 239 -8.80 1.83 3.20
C LEU A 239 -7.73 1.82 4.31
N TYR A 240 -7.31 2.97 4.81
CA TYR A 240 -6.25 3.04 5.82
C TYR A 240 -6.62 2.33 7.11
N LYS A 241 -7.87 2.47 7.59
CA LYS A 241 -8.34 1.78 8.80
C LYS A 241 -8.40 0.26 8.61
N LEU A 242 -8.78 -0.19 7.41
CA LEU A 242 -8.73 -1.61 7.03
C LEU A 242 -7.29 -2.13 7.07
N TRP A 243 -6.35 -1.39 6.48
CA TRP A 243 -4.93 -1.74 6.54
C TRP A 243 -4.43 -1.83 7.99
N GLN A 244 -4.81 -0.89 8.87
CA GLN A 244 -4.44 -0.93 10.29
C GLN A 244 -5.01 -2.14 11.02
N LEU A 245 -6.23 -2.57 10.68
CA LEU A 245 -6.87 -3.77 11.21
C LEU A 245 -6.10 -5.03 10.77
N LEU A 246 -5.83 -5.15 9.47
CA LEU A 246 -5.15 -6.31 8.88
C LEU A 246 -3.71 -6.47 9.38
N THR A 247 -2.98 -5.36 9.52
CA THR A 247 -1.62 -5.34 10.10
C THR A 247 -1.60 -5.37 11.63
N ARG A 248 -2.77 -5.47 12.29
CA ARG A 248 -2.94 -5.41 13.75
C ARG A 248 -2.28 -4.18 14.43
N LYS A 249 -1.96 -3.12 13.66
CA LYS A 249 -1.43 -1.85 14.19
C LYS A 249 -2.48 -1.06 14.97
N LYS A 250 -3.76 -1.26 14.67
CA LYS A 250 -4.91 -0.73 15.43
C LYS A 250 -6.08 -1.73 15.34
N PHE A 251 -7.07 -1.60 16.22
CA PHE A 251 -8.28 -2.44 16.21
C PHE A 251 -7.99 -3.92 16.54
N ASN A 252 -6.94 -4.18 17.31
CA ASN A 252 -6.65 -5.51 17.86
C ASN A 252 -7.48 -5.83 19.11
N LYS A 253 -8.12 -4.83 19.72
CA LYS A 253 -9.03 -4.97 20.87
C LYS A 253 -10.47 -4.73 20.46
N LEU A 254 -11.39 -5.46 21.09
CA LEU A 254 -12.83 -5.27 20.89
C LEU A 254 -13.28 -3.84 21.24
N SER A 255 -12.68 -3.21 22.26
CA SER A 255 -12.96 -1.82 22.64
C SER A 255 -12.82 -0.85 21.46
N ASP A 256 -11.74 -0.99 20.69
CA ASP A 256 -11.42 -0.08 19.59
C ASP A 256 -12.41 -0.26 18.42
N ILE A 257 -12.84 -1.50 18.19
CA ILE A 257 -13.85 -1.83 17.17
C ILE A 257 -15.22 -1.32 17.60
N LEU A 258 -15.60 -1.48 18.87
CA LEU A 258 -16.84 -0.94 19.42
C LEU A 258 -16.85 0.59 19.35
N GLU A 259 -15.75 1.25 19.70
CA GLU A 259 -15.61 2.70 19.58
C GLU A 259 -15.81 3.17 18.13
N LEU A 260 -15.28 2.39 17.17
CA LEU A 260 -15.44 2.67 15.75
C LEU A 260 -16.89 2.43 15.28
N LYS A 261 -17.53 1.36 15.72
CA LYS A 261 -18.94 1.03 15.41
C LYS A 261 -19.90 2.07 15.99
N LEU A 262 -19.66 2.50 17.23
CA LEU A 262 -20.43 3.56 17.90
C LEU A 262 -20.41 4.86 17.10
N ARG A 263 -19.25 5.31 16.60
CA ARG A 263 -19.17 6.50 15.73
C ARG A 263 -19.80 6.29 14.35
N TYR A 264 -19.85 5.05 13.86
CA TYR A 264 -20.28 4.75 12.51
C TYR A 264 -21.78 4.87 12.33
N ASP A 265 -22.56 3.95 12.87
CA ASP A 265 -23.97 3.72 12.55
C ASP A 265 -24.83 3.33 13.77
N PHE A 266 -24.31 3.53 14.99
CA PHE A 266 -25.07 3.28 16.19
C PHE A 266 -26.18 4.32 16.36
N ASP A 267 -27.44 3.87 16.43
CA ASP A 267 -28.61 4.72 16.61
C ASP A 267 -29.17 4.61 18.03
N PHE A 268 -29.15 5.72 18.77
CA PHE A 268 -29.79 5.83 20.09
C PHE A 268 -31.28 6.15 20.02
N PHE A 269 -31.79 6.56 18.85
CA PHE A 269 -33.09 7.23 18.72
C PHE A 269 -34.25 6.31 18.33
N SER A 270 -34.06 5.00 18.40
CA SER A 270 -35.18 4.04 18.39
C SER A 270 -35.90 4.12 19.74
N GLU A 271 -36.83 5.08 19.83
CA GLU A 271 -37.81 5.29 20.90
C GLU A 271 -37.25 5.55 22.33
N GLY A 272 -37.10 6.83 22.71
CA GLY A 272 -36.96 7.26 24.11
C GLY A 272 -35.66 7.98 24.51
N GLY A 273 -34.71 8.17 23.59
CA GLY A 273 -33.34 8.65 23.87
C GLY A 273 -33.17 10.14 24.22
N TYR A 274 -34.20 10.99 24.13
CA TYR A 274 -34.10 12.43 24.43
C TYR A 274 -33.60 12.74 25.85
N TRP A 275 -33.86 11.85 26.82
CA TRP A 275 -33.37 12.01 28.19
C TRP A 275 -31.88 11.70 28.32
N LEU A 276 -31.35 10.79 27.48
CA LEU A 276 -29.96 10.34 27.55
C LEU A 276 -28.99 11.38 26.98
N GLU A 277 -29.39 12.06 25.90
CA GLU A 277 -28.62 13.15 25.27
C GLU A 277 -28.41 14.35 26.22
N ASN A 278 -29.38 14.62 27.10
CA ASN A 278 -29.27 15.67 28.11
C ASN A 278 -28.52 15.23 29.38
N LEU A 279 -28.41 13.92 29.64
CA LEU A 279 -27.82 13.39 30.87
C LEU A 279 -26.34 12.95 30.69
N LEU A 280 -25.97 12.52 29.48
CA LEU A 280 -24.63 12.02 29.16
C LEU A 280 -23.97 12.90 28.10
N SER A 281 -22.93 13.63 28.49
CA SER A 281 -22.11 14.41 27.54
C SER A 281 -21.20 13.53 26.68
N HIS A 282 -20.79 12.36 27.19
CA HIS A 282 -19.88 11.42 26.54
C HIS A 282 -20.29 9.97 26.82
N ILE A 283 -20.06 9.08 25.85
CA ILE A 283 -20.23 7.63 25.99
C ILE A 283 -18.91 6.98 25.62
N GLN A 284 -18.30 6.25 26.57
CA GLN A 284 -16.95 5.67 26.40
C GLN A 284 -15.88 6.69 25.93
N GLY A 285 -16.00 7.95 26.38
CA GLY A 285 -15.10 9.04 25.99
C GLY A 285 -15.38 9.65 24.61
N ILE A 286 -16.38 9.15 23.87
CA ILE A 286 -16.82 9.70 22.59
C ILE A 286 -17.85 10.80 22.84
N PRO A 287 -17.69 12.01 22.27
CA PRO A 287 -18.72 13.04 22.32
C PRO A 287 -20.02 12.54 21.67
N PHE A 288 -21.16 12.80 22.31
CA PHE A 288 -22.46 12.31 21.82
C PHE A 288 -22.75 12.75 20.36
N GLN A 289 -22.28 13.94 19.99
CA GLN A 289 -22.43 14.50 18.64
C GLN A 289 -21.71 13.70 17.54
N GLU A 290 -20.73 12.85 17.88
CA GLU A 290 -19.98 12.05 16.91
C GLU A 290 -20.59 10.65 16.69
N ILE A 291 -21.51 10.23 17.57
CA ILE A 291 -22.09 8.89 17.56
C ILE A 291 -23.08 8.77 16.40
N GLY A 292 -22.98 7.68 15.63
CA GLY A 292 -23.89 7.38 14.53
C GLY A 292 -23.86 8.41 13.40
N GLN A 293 -22.78 9.20 13.29
CA GLN A 293 -22.68 10.24 12.26
C GLN A 293 -21.80 9.83 11.08
N GLN A 294 -20.79 8.99 11.27
CA GLN A 294 -19.80 8.75 10.20
C GLN A 294 -20.38 8.03 8.99
N HIS A 295 -21.48 7.30 9.15
CA HIS A 295 -22.20 6.68 8.04
C HIS A 295 -22.95 7.68 7.15
N LYS A 296 -23.08 8.95 7.55
CA LYS A 296 -23.85 9.97 6.82
C LYS A 296 -22.99 10.70 5.80
N GLU A 297 -23.63 11.28 4.77
CA GLU A 297 -22.95 12.09 3.76
C GLU A 297 -22.10 13.20 4.39
N GLY A 298 -20.99 13.55 3.74
CA GLY A 298 -20.02 14.48 4.30
C GLY A 298 -19.26 13.94 5.52
N TRP A 299 -19.35 12.63 5.81
CA TRP A 299 -18.88 12.00 7.06
C TRP A 299 -19.49 12.65 8.31
N GLY A 300 -20.81 12.84 8.30
CA GLY A 300 -21.57 13.39 9.43
C GLY A 300 -22.08 14.82 9.23
N ALA A 301 -21.72 15.50 8.14
CA ALA A 301 -22.24 16.84 7.83
C ALA A 301 -23.64 16.81 7.17
N GLY A 302 -23.97 15.71 6.49
CA GLY A 302 -25.24 15.48 5.81
C GLY A 302 -26.20 14.64 6.64
N ARG A 303 -27.41 14.44 6.11
CA ARG A 303 -28.48 13.66 6.76
C ARG A 303 -28.68 12.27 6.15
N ALA A 304 -28.37 12.11 4.87
CA ALA A 304 -28.55 10.85 4.16
C ALA A 304 -27.41 9.87 4.45
N HIS A 305 -27.68 8.57 4.32
CA HIS A 305 -26.66 7.52 4.38
C HIS A 305 -25.67 7.67 3.21
N LEU A 306 -24.38 7.62 3.51
CA LEU A 306 -23.30 7.60 2.54
C LEU A 306 -23.09 6.15 2.07
N LEU A 307 -23.56 5.84 0.87
CA LEU A 307 -23.52 4.48 0.30
C LEU A 307 -22.11 3.91 0.35
N ARG A 308 -21.93 2.81 1.07
CA ARG A 308 -20.67 2.08 1.16
C ARG A 308 -20.32 1.41 -0.18
N PRO A 309 -19.05 1.06 -0.41
CA PRO A 309 -18.65 0.26 -1.57
C PRO A 309 -19.48 -1.01 -1.78
N ASP A 310 -19.75 -1.77 -0.71
CA ASP A 310 -20.56 -3.01 -0.76
C ASP A 310 -22.01 -2.77 -1.21
N GLU A 311 -22.53 -1.55 -1.09
CA GLU A 311 -23.89 -1.20 -1.51
C GLU A 311 -23.90 -0.63 -2.92
N VAL A 312 -22.93 0.24 -3.26
CA VAL A 312 -22.95 1.00 -4.51
C VAL A 312 -22.39 0.21 -5.71
N ILE A 313 -21.44 -0.70 -5.48
CA ILE A 313 -20.83 -1.51 -6.55
C ILE A 313 -21.86 -2.46 -7.16
N PRO A 314 -22.64 -3.25 -6.38
CA PRO A 314 -23.70 -4.09 -6.95
C PRO A 314 -24.73 -3.31 -7.76
N ILE A 315 -25.12 -2.11 -7.30
CA ILE A 315 -26.07 -1.25 -8.02
C ILE A 315 -25.53 -0.87 -9.41
N GLU A 316 -24.25 -0.52 -9.50
CA GLU A 316 -23.63 -0.21 -10.80
C GLU A 316 -23.45 -1.47 -11.66
N ALA A 317 -23.08 -2.61 -11.06
CA ALA A 317 -22.92 -3.86 -11.77
C ALA A 317 -24.23 -4.33 -12.44
N VAL A 318 -25.36 -4.21 -11.73
CA VAL A 318 -26.70 -4.48 -12.30
C VAL A 318 -27.02 -3.51 -13.44
N ARG A 319 -26.72 -2.22 -13.28
CA ARG A 319 -26.92 -1.22 -14.34
C ARG A 319 -26.15 -1.55 -15.63
N ARG A 320 -24.96 -2.12 -15.50
CA ARG A 320 -24.11 -2.53 -16.63
C ARG A 320 -24.42 -3.92 -17.16
N GLY A 321 -25.31 -4.69 -16.52
CA GLY A 321 -25.64 -6.06 -16.92
C GLY A 321 -24.48 -7.03 -16.73
N LEU A 322 -23.67 -6.87 -15.66
CA LEU A 322 -22.52 -7.73 -15.40
C LEU A 322 -22.86 -9.05 -14.70
N HIS A 323 -24.09 -9.19 -14.17
CA HIS A 323 -24.59 -10.41 -13.50
C HIS A 323 -23.59 -10.99 -12.47
N LEU A 324 -23.01 -10.12 -11.64
CA LEU A 324 -21.97 -10.52 -10.67
C LEU A 324 -22.46 -11.51 -9.61
N ASP A 325 -23.77 -11.57 -9.39
CA ASP A 325 -24.44 -12.55 -8.54
C ASP A 325 -24.23 -13.99 -9.01
N GLU A 326 -24.22 -14.23 -10.32
CA GLU A 326 -23.94 -15.55 -10.90
C GLU A 326 -22.46 -15.96 -10.74
N HIS A 327 -21.59 -14.99 -10.43
CA HIS A 327 -20.15 -15.15 -10.33
C HIS A 327 -19.64 -15.29 -8.88
N LEU A 328 -20.50 -15.18 -7.87
CA LEU A 328 -20.09 -15.15 -6.45
C LEU A 328 -19.35 -16.43 -6.05
N SER A 329 -19.83 -17.60 -6.48
CA SER A 329 -19.19 -18.89 -6.18
C SER A 329 -17.79 -19.00 -6.79
N GLN A 330 -17.63 -18.50 -8.00
CA GLN A 330 -16.37 -18.47 -8.73
C GLN A 330 -15.42 -17.47 -8.07
N MET A 331 -15.92 -16.32 -7.58
CA MET A 331 -15.11 -15.35 -6.84
C MET A 331 -14.58 -15.91 -5.52
N MET A 332 -15.39 -16.69 -4.79
CA MET A 332 -14.96 -17.37 -3.56
C MET A 332 -13.85 -18.36 -3.85
N VAL A 333 -14.01 -19.20 -4.87
CA VAL A 333 -13.07 -20.30 -5.18
C VAL A 333 -11.83 -19.83 -5.97
N TRP A 334 -11.88 -18.64 -6.57
CA TRP A 334 -10.80 -18.13 -7.41
C TRP A 334 -9.47 -18.07 -6.65
N GLY A 335 -8.40 -18.58 -7.28
CA GLY A 335 -7.04 -18.49 -6.76
C GLY A 335 -6.65 -19.57 -5.75
N TYR A 336 -7.56 -20.49 -5.39
CA TYR A 336 -7.25 -21.64 -4.54
C TYR A 336 -6.70 -22.85 -5.29
N PHE A 337 -7.25 -23.16 -6.47
CA PHE A 337 -6.77 -24.27 -7.31
C PHE A 337 -6.74 -23.88 -8.79
N ASP A 338 -5.88 -24.56 -9.53
CA ASP A 338 -5.80 -24.46 -10.98
C ASP A 338 -6.90 -25.34 -11.60
N TRP A 339 -7.81 -24.71 -12.34
CA TRP A 339 -8.93 -25.37 -12.99
C TRP A 339 -8.51 -26.42 -14.02
N ARG A 340 -7.27 -26.34 -14.55
CA ARG A 340 -6.79 -27.27 -15.56
C ARG A 340 -6.14 -28.51 -14.95
N THR A 341 -5.34 -28.33 -13.89
CA THR A 341 -4.61 -29.45 -13.26
C THR A 341 -5.33 -30.02 -12.04
N GLY A 342 -6.26 -29.26 -11.44
CA GLY A 342 -6.90 -29.60 -10.18
C GLY A 342 -6.00 -29.43 -8.95
N GLU A 343 -4.78 -28.93 -9.14
CA GLU A 343 -3.83 -28.72 -8.06
C GLU A 343 -4.06 -27.39 -7.34
N ASN A 344 -3.74 -27.35 -6.05
CA ASN A 344 -3.83 -26.13 -5.28
C ASN A 344 -2.77 -25.11 -5.72
N ILE A 345 -3.14 -23.84 -5.79
CA ILE A 345 -2.24 -22.76 -6.16
C ILE A 345 -1.69 -22.09 -4.91
N VAL A 346 -0.37 -21.99 -4.85
CA VAL A 346 0.35 -21.29 -3.80
C VAL A 346 0.57 -19.83 -4.22
N PRO A 347 0.45 -18.85 -3.31
CA PRO A 347 0.79 -17.45 -3.60
C PRO A 347 2.20 -17.28 -4.14
N SER A 348 2.41 -16.32 -5.03
CA SER A 348 3.76 -16.00 -5.51
C SER A 348 4.54 -15.17 -4.49
N MET A 349 5.88 -15.19 -4.60
CA MET A 349 6.75 -14.35 -3.75
C MET A 349 6.45 -12.86 -3.90
N GLU A 350 6.13 -12.41 -5.11
CA GLU A 350 5.74 -11.03 -5.38
C GLU A 350 4.39 -10.68 -4.75
N GLU A 351 3.43 -11.62 -4.77
CA GLU A 351 2.12 -11.43 -4.15
C GLU A 351 2.22 -11.30 -2.64
N MET A 352 3.14 -12.02 -1.98
CA MET A 352 3.33 -11.98 -0.53
C MET A 352 4.28 -10.87 -0.05
N TYR A 353 4.88 -10.11 -0.95
CA TYR A 353 5.90 -9.13 -0.60
C TYR A 353 5.34 -7.96 0.22
N ILE A 354 5.97 -7.68 1.36
CA ILE A 354 5.68 -6.54 2.23
C ILE A 354 6.99 -5.77 2.47
N GLU A 355 6.93 -4.44 2.30
CA GLU A 355 8.08 -3.57 2.56
C GLU A 355 8.26 -3.37 4.08
N ASP A 356 9.46 -3.63 4.60
CA ASP A 356 9.79 -3.61 6.03
C ASP A 356 8.89 -4.57 6.84
N GLU A 357 8.90 -5.86 6.47
CA GLU A 357 8.05 -6.91 7.05
C GLU A 357 8.05 -6.90 8.59
N ASP A 358 9.23 -6.77 9.20
CA ASP A 358 9.38 -6.75 10.67
C ASP A 358 8.57 -5.62 11.34
N ASP A 359 8.52 -4.42 10.74
CA ASP A 359 7.73 -3.29 11.26
C ASP A 359 6.24 -3.40 10.86
N ALA A 360 5.96 -3.93 9.67
CA ALA A 360 4.61 -4.05 9.16
C ALA A 360 3.80 -5.09 9.95
N LEU A 361 4.40 -6.23 10.28
CA LEU A 361 3.75 -7.38 10.89
C LEU A 361 4.14 -7.64 12.35
N ALA A 362 4.84 -6.71 13.01
CA ALA A 362 5.27 -6.84 14.41
C ALA A 362 4.19 -7.32 15.40
N ASN A 363 2.91 -7.02 15.13
CA ASN A 363 1.77 -7.34 16.01
C ASN A 363 0.82 -8.39 15.41
N VAL A 364 1.17 -8.98 14.27
CA VAL A 364 0.35 -9.97 13.58
C VAL A 364 0.86 -11.36 13.93
N ASP A 365 -0.05 -12.27 14.24
CA ASP A 365 0.30 -13.68 14.31
C ASP A 365 0.50 -14.20 12.88
N THR A 366 1.74 -14.62 12.57
CA THR A 366 2.14 -15.07 11.24
C THR A 366 2.33 -16.58 11.16
N LEU A 367 1.91 -17.34 12.19
CA LEU A 367 2.05 -18.80 12.22
C LEU A 367 1.33 -19.47 11.05
N GLU A 368 0.10 -19.05 10.76
CA GLU A 368 -0.75 -19.59 9.69
C GLU A 368 -0.58 -18.88 8.35
N HIS A 369 0.34 -17.92 8.26
CA HIS A 369 0.60 -17.24 7.00
C HIS A 369 1.37 -18.14 6.03
N TRP A 370 1.04 -18.03 4.74
CA TRP A 370 1.93 -18.49 3.69
C TRP A 370 3.28 -17.79 3.82
N LYS A 371 4.33 -18.60 4.01
CA LYS A 371 5.73 -18.16 4.09
C LYS A 371 6.44 -18.43 2.76
N PRO A 372 7.50 -17.68 2.43
CA PRO A 372 8.36 -17.93 1.28
C PRO A 372 8.73 -19.40 1.03
N ARG A 373 9.10 -20.12 2.10
CA ARG A 373 9.47 -21.54 2.04
C ARG A 373 8.35 -22.44 1.49
N HIS A 374 7.08 -22.14 1.77
CA HIS A 374 5.95 -22.93 1.29
C HIS A 374 5.83 -22.83 -0.25
N VAL A 375 6.23 -21.69 -0.83
CA VAL A 375 6.31 -21.51 -2.29
C VAL A 375 7.45 -22.33 -2.88
N LEU A 376 8.60 -22.35 -2.20
CA LEU A 376 9.75 -23.13 -2.63
C LEU A 376 9.45 -24.64 -2.61
N LYS A 377 8.78 -25.11 -1.55
CA LYS A 377 8.32 -26.50 -1.45
C LYS A 377 7.46 -26.96 -2.62
N LYS A 378 6.64 -26.09 -3.19
CA LYS A 378 5.85 -26.44 -4.39
C LYS A 378 6.73 -26.75 -5.61
N ARG A 379 7.97 -26.24 -5.65
CA ARG A 379 8.95 -26.49 -6.72
C ARG A 379 10.13 -27.32 -6.19
N TRP A 380 9.86 -28.24 -5.28
CA TRP A 380 10.89 -29.02 -4.58
C TRP A 380 11.92 -29.63 -5.53
N ASP A 381 11.44 -30.23 -6.62
CA ASP A 381 12.27 -30.93 -7.61
C ASP A 381 13.19 -29.99 -8.42
N ASP A 382 12.86 -28.70 -8.49
CA ASP A 382 13.63 -27.69 -9.21
C ASP A 382 14.69 -27.00 -8.31
N LEU A 383 14.65 -27.24 -6.99
CA LEU A 383 15.55 -26.60 -6.02
C LEU A 383 16.95 -27.22 -6.02
N THR A 384 17.95 -26.42 -5.65
CA THR A 384 19.29 -26.97 -5.37
C THR A 384 19.27 -27.80 -4.09
N PRO A 385 20.14 -28.81 -3.95
CA PRO A 385 20.23 -29.61 -2.72
C PRO A 385 20.52 -28.74 -1.49
N GLU A 386 21.29 -27.66 -1.65
CA GLU A 386 21.55 -26.69 -0.57
C GLU A 386 20.27 -25.98 -0.09
N GLN A 387 19.38 -25.60 -1.02
CA GLN A 387 18.10 -24.98 -0.68
C GLN A 387 17.13 -25.97 -0.05
N GLN A 388 17.17 -27.24 -0.46
CA GLN A 388 16.37 -28.30 0.14
C GLN A 388 16.81 -28.56 1.59
N ASP A 389 18.12 -28.65 1.84
CA ASP A 389 18.67 -28.84 3.18
C ASP A 389 18.35 -27.66 4.11
N GLU A 390 18.38 -26.42 3.61
CA GLU A 390 17.99 -25.22 4.38
C GLU A 390 16.52 -25.29 4.81
N ILE A 391 15.61 -25.66 3.89
CA ILE A 391 14.17 -25.78 4.21
C ILE A 391 13.93 -26.89 5.24
N LEU A 392 14.60 -28.04 5.09
CA LEU A 392 14.48 -29.15 6.05
C LEU A 392 15.02 -28.79 7.42
N SER A 393 16.15 -28.08 7.48
CA SER A 393 16.73 -27.58 8.72
C SER A 393 15.79 -26.61 9.43
N ASP A 394 15.20 -25.66 8.71
CA ASP A 394 14.23 -24.69 9.26
C ASP A 394 12.98 -25.38 9.83
N GLU A 395 12.53 -26.45 9.19
CA GLU A 395 11.38 -27.23 9.65
C GLU A 395 11.69 -28.11 10.84
N GLU A 396 12.88 -28.72 10.87
CA GLU A 396 13.34 -29.42 12.07
C GLU A 396 13.45 -28.45 13.25
N ASP A 397 13.98 -27.25 13.03
CA ASP A 397 14.05 -26.18 14.01
C ASP A 397 12.67 -25.77 14.54
N GLU A 398 11.70 -25.55 13.65
CA GLU A 398 10.32 -25.24 14.05
C GLU A 398 9.64 -26.40 14.77
N ARG A 399 9.87 -27.64 14.33
CA ARG A 399 9.37 -28.84 15.01
C ARG A 399 9.95 -28.96 16.41
N LEU A 400 11.26 -28.73 16.57
CA LEU A 400 11.94 -28.74 17.87
C LEU A 400 11.44 -27.61 18.76
N ARG A 401 11.21 -26.42 18.21
CA ARG A 401 10.54 -25.33 18.95
C ARG A 401 9.14 -25.74 19.38
N ALA A 402 8.30 -26.29 18.50
CA ALA A 402 6.96 -26.75 18.87
C ALA A 402 7.00 -27.79 20.00
N GLN A 403 7.91 -28.78 19.92
CA GLN A 403 8.12 -29.79 20.97
C GLN A 403 8.59 -29.20 22.30
N ALA A 404 9.43 -28.16 22.28
CA ALA A 404 9.89 -27.50 23.51
C ALA A 404 8.77 -26.74 24.25
N TRP A 405 7.71 -26.32 23.54
CA TRP A 405 6.57 -25.60 24.10
C TRP A 405 5.42 -26.54 24.50
N CYS A 406 5.21 -27.62 23.75
CA CYS A 406 4.42 -28.77 24.18
C CYS A 406 5.25 -29.64 25.14
N GLY A 407 5.61 -29.11 26.32
CA GLY A 407 6.42 -29.84 27.29
C GLY A 407 5.88 -31.24 27.55
N ASN A 408 6.78 -32.21 27.76
CA ASN A 408 6.46 -33.62 28.04
C ASN A 408 5.19 -33.75 28.88
N SER A 409 4.07 -34.06 28.25
CA SER A 409 2.89 -34.56 28.95
C SER A 409 3.11 -36.04 29.25
N ASP A 410 4.08 -36.30 30.11
CA ASP A 410 4.29 -37.60 30.75
C ASP A 410 3.51 -37.71 32.08
N ASP A 411 2.44 -36.92 32.28
CA ASP A 411 1.60 -36.98 33.48
C ASP A 411 0.16 -37.42 33.17
N ASP A 412 0.00 -38.74 33.24
CA ASP A 412 -1.12 -39.47 33.86
C ASP A 412 -2.55 -39.18 33.38
N ALA A 413 -2.97 -39.92 32.35
CA ALA A 413 -4.35 -40.33 32.18
C ALA A 413 -4.42 -41.86 32.02
N GLY A 414 -4.32 -42.58 33.14
CA GLY A 414 -5.07 -43.81 33.38
C GLY A 414 -4.85 -45.00 32.44
N SER A 415 -4.07 -45.96 32.94
CA SER A 415 -4.13 -47.37 32.55
C SER A 415 -5.56 -47.85 32.29
N LEU A 416 -5.85 -48.18 31.02
CA LEU A 416 -6.83 -49.20 30.65
C LEU A 416 -6.18 -50.08 29.58
N ASP A 417 -5.64 -51.21 30.05
CA ASP A 417 -5.35 -52.37 29.22
C ASP A 417 -6.60 -52.75 28.42
N GLY A 418 -6.54 -52.50 27.12
CA GLY A 418 -7.53 -52.91 26.14
C GLY A 418 -6.87 -52.98 24.78
N ALA A 419 -6.28 -54.13 24.47
CA ALA A 419 -5.68 -54.40 23.18
C ALA A 419 -6.69 -54.16 22.04
N SER A 420 -6.47 -53.13 21.23
CA SER A 420 -6.90 -53.11 19.84
C SER A 420 -5.78 -52.55 18.96
N ASP A 421 -5.11 -53.50 18.32
CA ASP A 421 -4.21 -53.28 17.19
C ASP A 421 -5.02 -52.69 16.02
N SER A 422 -4.92 -51.38 15.81
CA SER A 422 -5.25 -50.76 14.51
C SER A 422 -4.64 -49.37 14.35
N GLY A 423 -3.65 -49.27 13.47
CA GLY A 423 -3.42 -48.10 12.63
C GLY A 423 -2.63 -46.96 13.27
N SER A 424 -1.31 -47.03 13.09
CA SER A 424 -0.36 -45.91 13.01
C SER A 424 -0.95 -44.51 13.18
N ASP A 425 -0.53 -43.83 14.25
CA ASP A 425 -0.48 -42.37 14.33
C ASP A 425 0.15 -41.81 13.05
N LYS A 426 -0.70 -41.41 12.11
CA LYS A 426 -0.33 -40.41 11.11
C LYS A 426 -0.50 -39.07 11.79
N SER A 427 0.56 -38.61 12.47
CA SER A 427 0.79 -37.18 12.62
C SER A 427 0.53 -36.54 11.27
N PHE A 428 -0.42 -35.60 11.18
CA PHE A 428 -0.76 -34.91 9.95
C PHE A 428 0.52 -34.35 9.34
N ASP A 429 0.95 -34.92 8.22
CA ASP A 429 2.17 -34.53 7.53
C ASP A 429 1.94 -33.10 7.00
N LEU A 430 2.74 -32.12 7.43
CA LEU A 430 2.68 -30.75 6.92
C LEU A 430 2.85 -30.73 5.39
N ASP A 431 3.52 -31.75 4.83
CA ASP A 431 3.61 -31.97 3.40
C ASP A 431 2.25 -32.37 2.78
N GLU A 432 1.38 -33.11 3.47
CA GLU A 432 -0.01 -33.33 3.04
C GLU A 432 -0.85 -32.04 3.12
N GLU A 433 -0.60 -31.15 4.08
CA GLU A 433 -1.32 -29.88 4.25
C GLU A 433 -0.94 -28.83 3.19
N ILE A 434 0.36 -28.70 2.89
CA ILE A 434 0.86 -27.85 1.80
C ILE A 434 0.39 -28.38 0.43
N ASN A 435 0.35 -29.70 0.25
CA ASN A 435 -0.25 -30.32 -0.94
C ASN A 435 -1.78 -30.12 -1.03
N ARG A 436 -2.46 -29.92 0.11
CA ARG A 436 -3.91 -29.58 0.20
C ARG A 436 -4.20 -28.09 0.08
N GLY A 437 -3.19 -27.23 0.11
CA GLY A 437 -3.26 -25.83 -0.34
C GLY A 437 -4.19 -24.89 0.44
N PHE A 438 -4.70 -25.35 1.58
CA PHE A 438 -5.53 -24.56 2.47
C PHE A 438 -4.92 -24.67 3.86
N ILE A 439 -4.29 -23.58 4.31
CA ILE A 439 -3.98 -23.40 5.73
C ILE A 439 -5.27 -22.84 6.33
N VAL A 440 -5.93 -23.62 7.18
CA VAL A 440 -7.11 -23.16 7.92
C VAL A 440 -6.61 -22.18 8.98
N PRO A 441 -7.16 -20.95 9.07
CA PRO A 441 -6.90 -20.05 10.19
C PRO A 441 -7.65 -20.43 11.47
#